data_AF-A0A1Y6GCZ2-F1
#
_entry.id   AF-A0A1Y6GCZ2-F1
#
_cell.length_a   1.000
_cell.length_b   1.000
_cell.length_c   1.000
_cell.angle_alpha   90.00
_cell.angle_beta   90.00
_cell.angle_gamma   90.00
#
_symmetry.space_group_name_H-M   'P 1'
#
loop_
_entity.id
_entity.type
_entity.pdbx_description
1 polymer ?
#
loop_
_entity_poly.entity_id
_entity_poly.type
_entity_poly.pdbx_seq_one_letter_code
_entity_poly.pdbx_strand_id
1 'polypeptide(L)'
;MKTFDSLTDKQKKFVEIYIEISNGHKAAVIAGYAEIGASQEAYRLLRNPRVKEYIDELEKERRERIQNRLAAMVEQAVKKMFELATTAESESVRLAAIKDILDRAGYKATNKVEQKNEHIGKITFGFCDPGEE
;
A
#
# COMPACT_ATOMS: atom_id res chain seq x y z
N MET A 1 8.97 19.82 17.57
CA MET A 1 7.62 19.72 18.18
C MET A 1 6.67 19.37 17.07
N LYS A 2 5.91 18.27 17.19
CA LYS A 2 4.97 17.89 16.12
C LYS A 2 3.82 18.89 16.14
N THR A 3 3.26 19.27 15.00
CA THR A 3 2.34 20.42 14.99
C THR A 3 1.03 20.13 15.74
N PHE A 4 0.68 18.85 15.86
CA PHE A 4 -0.49 18.36 16.56
C PHE A 4 -0.38 18.27 18.08
N ASP A 5 0.80 18.54 18.66
CA ASP A 5 0.96 18.64 20.13
C ASP A 5 0.04 19.73 20.72
N SER A 6 -0.31 20.72 19.90
CA SER A 6 -1.23 21.82 20.20
C SER A 6 -2.72 21.52 19.99
N LEU A 7 -3.10 20.31 19.55
CA LEU A 7 -4.51 19.93 19.41
C LEU A 7 -5.17 19.83 20.78
N THR A 8 -6.44 20.22 20.85
CA THR A 8 -7.24 20.01 22.06
C THR A 8 -7.56 18.52 22.24
N ASP A 9 -7.83 18.09 23.48
CA ASP A 9 -8.18 16.69 23.77
C ASP A 9 -9.39 16.22 22.96
N LYS A 10 -10.33 17.13 22.70
CA LYS A 10 -11.50 16.87 21.86
C LYS A 10 -11.15 16.59 20.40
N GLN A 11 -10.17 17.33 19.86
CA GLN A 11 -9.67 17.12 18.50
C GLN A 11 -8.85 15.83 18.40
N LYS A 12 -8.03 15.53 19.41
CA LYS A 12 -7.28 14.26 19.48
C LYS A 12 -8.23 13.08 19.52
N LYS A 13 -9.22 13.11 20.40
CA LYS A 13 -10.27 12.08 20.50
C LYS A 13 -11.03 11.90 19.19
N PHE A 14 -11.36 12.99 18.49
CA PHE A 14 -11.97 12.91 17.16
C PHE A 14 -11.09 12.13 16.18
N VAL A 15 -9.79 12.41 16.13
CA VAL A 15 -8.84 11.73 15.24
C VAL A 15 -8.72 10.24 15.56
N GLU A 16 -8.56 9.89 16.83
CA GLU A 16 -8.46 8.49 17.28
C GLU A 16 -9.67 7.67 16.82
N ILE A 17 -10.88 8.19 17.06
CA ILE A 17 -12.12 7.52 16.66
C ILE A 17 -12.24 7.49 15.13
N TYR A 18 -11.89 8.59 14.45
CA TYR A 18 -12.00 8.68 13.01
C TYR A 18 -11.16 7.63 12.29
N ILE A 19 -9.94 7.34 12.77
CA ILE A 19 -9.08 6.28 12.21
C ILE A 19 -9.66 4.89 12.41
N GLU A 20 -10.44 4.67 13.47
CA GLU A 20 -11.05 3.38 13.74
C GLU A 20 -12.27 3.12 12.85
N ILE A 21 -13.16 4.11 12.70
CA ILE A 21 -14.48 3.91 12.08
C ILE A 21 -14.65 4.57 10.70
N SER A 22 -13.70 5.41 10.27
CA SER A 22 -13.72 6.16 9.01
C SER A 22 -15.01 6.94 8.74
N ASN A 23 -15.70 7.38 9.80
CA ASN A 23 -16.96 8.11 9.73
C ASN A 23 -16.86 9.42 10.52
N GLY A 24 -16.74 10.55 9.81
CA GLY A 24 -16.53 11.86 10.42
C GLY A 24 -17.67 12.30 11.34
N HIS A 25 -18.92 12.13 10.92
CA HIS A 25 -20.08 12.52 11.74
C HIS A 25 -20.10 11.75 13.07
N LYS A 26 -20.02 10.42 13.01
CA LYS A 26 -20.01 9.57 14.21
C LYS A 26 -18.79 9.85 15.09
N ALA A 27 -17.62 10.03 14.49
CA ALA A 27 -16.40 10.38 15.24
C ALA A 27 -16.54 11.71 15.98
N ALA A 28 -17.17 12.72 15.36
CA ALA A 28 -17.44 14.00 16.00
C ALA A 28 -18.43 13.85 17.16
N VAL A 29 -19.53 13.10 16.99
CA VAL A 29 -20.49 12.86 18.07
C VAL A 29 -19.81 12.16 19.26
N ILE A 30 -19.05 11.08 19.02
CA ILE A 30 -18.38 10.32 20.08
C ILE A 30 -17.23 11.12 20.74
N ALA A 31 -16.57 12.01 19.99
CA ALA A 31 -15.62 12.97 20.52
C ALA A 31 -16.28 14.10 21.34
N GLY A 32 -17.61 14.16 21.39
CA GLY A 32 -18.38 15.08 22.22
C GLY A 32 -18.82 16.37 21.52
N TYR A 33 -18.79 16.42 20.18
CA TYR A 33 -19.38 17.53 19.41
C TYR A 33 -20.91 17.39 19.38
N ALA A 34 -21.62 18.52 19.29
CA ALA A 34 -23.07 18.52 19.23
C ALA A 34 -23.56 17.82 17.96
N GLU A 35 -24.52 16.91 18.11
CA GLU A 35 -25.01 16.05 17.03
C GLU A 35 -25.52 16.83 15.82
N ILE A 36 -26.31 17.88 16.06
CA ILE A 36 -26.91 18.75 15.03
C ILE A 36 -25.84 19.38 14.12
N GLY A 37 -24.62 19.63 14.61
CA GLY A 37 -23.51 20.23 13.88
C GLY A 37 -22.34 19.30 13.60
N ALA A 38 -22.44 18.02 13.98
CA ALA A 38 -21.29 17.10 14.00
C ALA A 38 -20.68 16.88 12.60
N SER A 39 -21.51 16.91 11.55
CA SER A 39 -21.04 16.75 10.17
C SER A 39 -20.22 17.95 9.68
N GLN A 40 -20.65 19.17 9.98
CA GLN A 40 -19.93 20.40 9.62
C GLN A 40 -18.64 20.52 10.43
N GLU A 41 -18.70 20.16 11.71
CA GLU A 41 -17.53 20.10 12.59
C GLU A 41 -16.50 19.09 12.09
N ALA A 42 -16.91 17.86 11.76
CA ALA A 42 -16.03 16.85 11.20
C ALA A 42 -15.37 17.34 9.89
N TYR A 43 -16.15 17.96 8.99
CA TYR A 43 -15.60 18.52 7.75
C TYR A 43 -14.54 19.60 8.00
N ARG A 44 -14.78 20.49 8.98
CA ARG A 44 -13.81 21.52 9.38
C ARG A 44 -12.55 20.91 10.00
N LEU A 45 -12.72 19.91 10.86
CA LEU A 45 -11.60 19.20 11.52
C LEU A 45 -10.73 18.49 10.48
N LEU A 46 -11.31 17.76 9.54
CA LEU A 46 -10.56 17.05 8.50
C LEU A 46 -9.79 17.98 7.55
N ARG A 47 -10.18 19.26 7.46
CA ARG A 47 -9.45 20.29 6.70
C ARG A 47 -8.40 21.03 7.52
N ASN A 48 -8.38 20.86 8.84
CA ASN A 48 -7.37 21.47 9.69
C ASN A 48 -6.02 20.77 9.46
N PRO A 49 -4.97 21.51 9.03
CA PRO A 49 -3.66 20.91 8.75
C PRO A 49 -3.07 20.10 9.91
N ARG A 50 -3.27 20.55 11.16
CA ARG A 50 -2.76 19.85 12.35
C ARG A 50 -3.49 18.53 12.60
N VAL A 51 -4.80 18.52 12.36
CA VAL A 51 -5.62 17.30 12.47
C VAL A 51 -5.21 16.31 11.39
N LYS A 52 -4.99 16.79 10.15
CA LYS A 52 -4.53 15.96 9.04
C LYS A 52 -3.15 15.35 9.33
N GLU A 53 -2.19 16.14 9.82
CA GLU A 53 -0.87 15.63 10.21
C GLU A 53 -0.97 14.56 11.30
N TYR A 54 -1.88 14.74 12.27
CA TYR A 54 -2.09 13.72 13.31
C TYR A 54 -2.70 12.43 12.75
N ILE A 55 -3.63 12.54 11.80
CA ILE A 55 -4.19 11.38 11.09
C ILE A 55 -3.07 10.63 10.36
N ASP A 56 -2.27 11.36 9.57
CA ASP A 56 -1.19 10.79 8.76
C ASP A 56 -0.16 10.05 9.63
N GLU A 57 0.17 10.60 10.80
CA GLU A 57 1.09 9.98 11.76
C GLU A 57 0.52 8.69 12.36
N LEU A 58 -0.72 8.72 12.86
CA LEU A 58 -1.34 7.52 13.43
C LEU A 58 -1.56 6.42 12.38
N GLU A 59 -1.87 6.77 11.14
CA GLU A 59 -1.93 5.81 10.05
C GLU A 59 -0.56 5.21 9.74
N LYS A 60 0.50 6.02 9.76
CA LYS A 60 1.88 5.56 9.59
C LYS A 60 2.25 4.57 10.68
N GLU A 61 2.03 4.92 11.95
CA GLU A 61 2.26 4.01 13.07
C GLU A 61 1.44 2.72 12.93
N ARG A 62 0.18 2.80 12.49
CA ARG A 62 -0.65 1.63 12.24
C ARG A 62 -0.06 0.74 11.15
N ARG A 63 0.41 1.31 10.04
CA ARG A 63 1.08 0.58 8.96
C ARG A 63 2.35 -0.11 9.47
N GLU A 64 3.20 0.60 10.21
CA GLU A 64 4.42 0.05 10.79
C GLU A 64 4.11 -1.11 11.75
N ARG A 65 3.10 -0.96 12.62
CA ARG A 65 2.64 -2.05 13.52
C ARG A 65 2.18 -3.28 12.74
N ILE A 66 1.42 -3.09 11.65
CA ILE A 66 0.97 -4.21 10.79
C ILE A 66 2.16 -4.87 10.11
N GLN A 67 3.08 -4.10 9.53
CA GLN A 67 4.28 -4.61 8.88
C GLN A 67 5.14 -5.43 9.83
N ASN A 68 5.37 -4.94 11.05
CA ASN A 68 6.13 -5.67 12.06
C ASN A 68 5.46 -6.98 12.47
N ARG A 69 4.12 -6.98 12.63
CA ARG A 69 3.36 -8.21 12.89
C ARG A 69 3.47 -9.20 11.73
N LEU A 70 3.34 -8.74 10.50
CA LEU A 70 3.48 -9.59 9.31
C LEU A 70 4.90 -10.16 9.20
N ALA A 71 5.93 -9.34 9.44
CA ALA A 71 7.32 -9.78 9.46
C ALA A 71 7.55 -10.89 10.50
N ALA A 72 6.98 -10.76 11.70
CA ALA A 72 7.03 -11.79 12.73
C ALA A 72 6.31 -13.09 12.34
N MET A 73 5.33 -13.03 11.42
CA MET A 73 4.60 -14.20 10.93
C MET A 73 5.30 -14.91 9.75
N VAL A 74 6.30 -14.29 9.11
CA VAL A 74 6.97 -14.83 7.92
C VAL A 74 7.52 -16.23 8.17
N GLU A 75 8.20 -16.45 9.30
CA GLU A 75 8.77 -17.76 9.62
C GLU A 75 7.70 -18.85 9.74
N GLN A 76 6.57 -18.54 10.40
CA GLN A 76 5.45 -19.46 10.53
C GLN A 76 4.78 -19.74 9.18
N ALA A 77 4.65 -18.71 8.33
CA ALA A 77 4.10 -18.85 6.98
C ALA A 77 4.98 -19.75 6.10
N VAL A 78 6.31 -19.59 6.15
CA VAL A 78 7.26 -20.45 5.42
C VAL A 78 7.16 -21.89 5.93
N LYS A 79 7.11 -22.11 7.24
CA LYS A 79 6.92 -23.44 7.82
C LYS A 79 5.61 -24.09 7.34
N LYS A 80 4.51 -23.33 7.34
CA LYS A 80 3.21 -23.85 6.91
C LYS A 80 3.19 -24.18 5.41
N MET A 81 3.88 -23.38 4.60
CA MET A 81 4.04 -23.65 3.18
C MET A 81 4.80 -24.94 2.91
N PHE A 82 5.87 -25.22 3.67
CA PHE A 82 6.58 -26.51 3.58
C PHE A 82 5.69 -27.69 4.01
N GLU A 83 4.89 -27.51 5.05
CA GLU A 83 3.90 -28.50 5.47
C GLU A 83 2.89 -28.78 4.33
N LEU A 84 2.32 -27.74 3.71
CA LEU A 84 1.40 -27.90 2.58
C LEU A 84 2.05 -28.62 1.39
N ALA A 85 3.32 -28.31 1.09
CA ALA A 85 4.08 -28.98 0.03
C ALA A 85 4.32 -30.48 0.29
N THR A 86 4.27 -30.91 1.56
CA THR A 86 4.60 -32.30 1.95
C THR A 86 3.38 -33.12 2.34
N THR A 87 2.35 -32.51 2.95
CA THR A 87 1.25 -33.24 3.58
C THR A 87 -0.13 -32.96 3.00
N ALA A 88 -0.33 -31.88 2.22
CA ALA A 88 -1.66 -31.50 1.75
C ALA A 88 -2.31 -32.59 0.90
N GLU A 89 -3.53 -33.02 1.23
CA GLU A 89 -4.24 -34.09 0.50
C GLU A 89 -4.46 -33.76 -0.98
N SER A 90 -4.80 -32.50 -1.27
CA SER A 90 -5.00 -32.02 -2.62
C SER A 90 -3.68 -31.84 -3.37
N GLU A 91 -3.51 -32.59 -4.46
CA GLU A 91 -2.32 -32.50 -5.32
C GLU A 91 -2.13 -31.10 -5.89
N SER A 92 -3.21 -30.37 -6.20
CA SER A 92 -3.12 -29.00 -6.73
C SER A 92 -2.57 -28.03 -5.68
N VAL A 93 -3.00 -28.14 -4.42
CA VAL A 93 -2.46 -27.33 -3.30
C VAL A 93 -0.98 -27.66 -3.06
N ARG A 94 -0.64 -28.95 -3.09
CA ARG A 94 0.74 -29.42 -2.91
C ARG A 94 1.65 -28.89 -4.02
N LEU A 95 1.23 -29.03 -5.28
CA LEU A 95 1.96 -28.54 -6.44
C LEU A 95 2.14 -27.02 -6.39
N ALA A 96 1.10 -26.27 -5.98
CA ALA A 96 1.18 -24.84 -5.81
C ALA A 96 2.24 -24.45 -4.77
N ALA A 97 2.23 -25.10 -3.60
CA ALA A 97 3.22 -24.85 -2.54
C ALA A 97 4.65 -25.21 -2.98
N ILE A 98 4.84 -26.34 -3.68
CA ILE A 98 6.15 -26.73 -4.23
C ILE A 98 6.64 -25.69 -5.24
N LYS A 99 5.78 -25.26 -6.18
CA LYS A 99 6.12 -24.23 -7.17
C LYS A 99 6.51 -22.92 -6.49
N ASP A 100 5.76 -22.52 -5.47
CA ASP A 100 6.01 -21.33 -4.67
C ASP A 100 7.38 -21.37 -3.95
N ILE A 101 7.82 -22.55 -3.51
CA ILE A 101 9.14 -22.75 -2.92
C ILE A 101 10.23 -22.64 -4.01
N LEU A 102 10.04 -23.29 -5.15
CA LEU A 102 10.99 -23.27 -6.26
C LEU A 102 11.19 -21.86 -6.85
N ASP A 103 10.09 -21.12 -7.05
CA ASP A 103 10.13 -19.74 -7.55
C ASP A 103 10.90 -18.82 -6.58
N ARG A 104 10.72 -19.00 -5.25
CA ARG A 104 11.46 -18.24 -4.23
C ARG A 104 12.93 -18.65 -4.11
N ALA A 105 13.26 -19.91 -4.40
CA ALA A 105 14.63 -20.41 -4.43
C ALA A 105 15.37 -20.08 -5.75
N GLY A 106 14.70 -19.41 -6.70
CA GLY A 106 15.29 -18.95 -7.95
C GLY A 106 15.27 -20.00 -9.08
N TYR A 107 14.55 -21.11 -8.92
CA TYR A 107 14.45 -22.18 -9.93
C TYR A 107 13.31 -21.97 -10.94
N LYS A 108 12.88 -20.72 -11.14
CA LYS A 108 11.82 -20.42 -12.10
C LYS A 108 12.32 -20.60 -13.53
N ALA A 109 11.52 -21.25 -14.36
CA ALA A 109 11.79 -21.34 -15.79
C ALA A 109 11.94 -19.92 -16.38
N THR A 110 12.97 -19.70 -17.20
CA THR A 110 13.24 -18.38 -17.81
C THR A 110 12.03 -17.88 -18.60
N ASN A 111 11.56 -16.67 -18.31
CA ASN A 111 10.55 -16.03 -19.13
C ASN A 111 11.19 -15.65 -20.47
N LYS A 112 10.68 -16.18 -21.59
CA LYS A 112 11.05 -15.66 -22.92
C LYS A 112 10.52 -14.22 -23.01
N VAL A 113 11.43 -13.25 -23.13
CA VAL A 113 11.07 -11.86 -23.42
C VAL A 113 11.06 -11.72 -24.95
N GLU A 114 9.87 -11.59 -25.54
CA GLU A 114 9.74 -11.18 -26.95
C GLU A 114 9.89 -9.65 -27.04
N GLN A 115 11.05 -9.18 -27.46
CA GLN A 115 11.29 -7.76 -27.72
C GLN A 115 10.88 -7.44 -29.16
N LYS A 116 9.71 -6.83 -29.37
CA LYS A 116 9.34 -6.22 -30.64
C LYS A 116 10.00 -4.84 -30.75
N ASN A 117 11.11 -4.76 -31.48
CA ASN A 117 11.71 -3.47 -31.82
C ASN A 117 10.95 -2.87 -33.00
N GLU A 118 10.01 -1.98 -32.74
CA GLU A 118 9.45 -1.09 -33.76
C GLU A 118 10.43 0.07 -33.98
N HIS A 119 11.27 -0.02 -35.02
CA HIS A 119 12.12 1.10 -35.43
C HIS A 119 11.24 2.16 -36.13
N ILE A 120 10.85 3.21 -35.40
CA ILE A 120 10.18 4.39 -35.94
C ILE A 120 11.24 5.46 -36.26
N GLY A 121 12.15 5.15 -37.18
CA GLY A 121 13.10 6.11 -37.73
C GLY A 121 12.86 6.23 -39.22
N LYS A 122 12.39 7.39 -39.69
CA LYS A 122 12.43 7.71 -41.13
C LYS A 122 13.89 7.67 -41.58
N ILE A 123 14.26 6.63 -42.33
CA ILE A 123 15.55 6.59 -43.01
C ILE A 123 15.46 7.58 -44.18
N THR A 124 15.96 8.79 -43.98
CA THR A 124 16.20 9.72 -45.10
C THR A 124 17.53 9.35 -45.73
N PHE A 125 17.48 8.70 -46.89
CA PHE A 125 18.62 8.57 -47.78
C PHE A 125 18.86 9.93 -48.45
N GLY A 126 19.85 10.68 -48.00
CA GLY A 126 20.34 11.84 -48.74
C GLY A 126 21.18 11.36 -49.92
N PHE A 127 20.65 11.48 -51.13
CA PHE A 127 21.47 11.44 -52.34
C PHE A 127 22.19 12.79 -52.43
N CYS A 128 23.51 12.78 -52.27
CA CYS A 128 24.35 13.92 -52.60
C CYS A 128 24.75 13.75 -54.07
N ASP A 129 24.14 14.53 -54.96
CA ASP A 129 24.53 14.54 -56.37
C ASP A 129 25.95 15.14 -56.49
N PRO A 130 26.91 14.44 -57.11
CA PRO A 130 28.26 14.96 -57.28
C PRO A 130 28.28 15.87 -58.51
N GLY A 131 27.97 17.15 -58.35
CA GLY A 131 27.90 18.03 -59.52
C GLY A 131 27.66 19.53 -59.34
N GLU A 132 27.95 20.12 -58.19
CA GLU A 132 28.09 21.59 -58.09
C GLU A 132 29.48 21.92 -57.53
N GLU A 133 30.40 22.25 -58.44
CA GLU A 133 31.56 23.12 -58.18
C GLU A 133 31.08 24.58 -58.08
#